data_AF-A0A449ADL8-F1
#
_entry.id   AF-A0A449ADL8-F1
#
_cell.length_a   1.000
_cell.length_b   1.000
_cell.length_c   1.000
_cell.angle_alpha   90.00
_cell.angle_beta   90.00
_cell.angle_gamma   90.00
#
_symmetry.space_group_name_H-M   'P 1'
#
loop_
_entity.id
_entity.type
_entity.pdbx_description
1 polymer ?
#
loop_
_entity_poly.entity_id
_entity_poly.type
_entity_poly.pdbx_seq_one_letter_code
_entity_poly.pdbx_strand_id
1 'polypeptide(L)'
;MKQSNQAHDYAILRLLFLREIEAELKKFSKKKYLNAKKQKYQDLLLKLQKQLQQFQIHNNDLKINKLAFDKIKREQIISKLKWYFIAGLLVFLLTIGIVIYLV
;
A
#
# COMPACT_ATOMS: atom_id res chain seq x y z
N MET A 1 33.41 -14.12 -8.85
CA MET A 1 33.05 -13.21 -7.72
C MET A 1 31.76 -12.42 -8.01
N LYS A 2 30.58 -13.05 -8.14
CA LYS A 2 29.29 -12.35 -8.39
C LYS A 2 28.21 -12.56 -7.32
N GLN A 3 28.38 -13.53 -6.42
CA GLN A 3 27.38 -13.87 -5.39
C GLN A 3 27.34 -12.88 -4.22
N SER A 4 28.45 -12.20 -3.91
CA SER A 4 28.54 -11.25 -2.80
C SER A 4 27.67 -10.00 -3.01
N ASN A 5 27.66 -9.42 -4.22
CA ASN A 5 26.82 -8.25 -4.52
C ASN A 5 25.32 -8.57 -4.40
N GLN A 6 24.88 -9.73 -4.87
CA GLN A 6 23.47 -10.09 -4.79
C GLN A 6 22.99 -10.23 -3.33
N ALA A 7 23.79 -10.86 -2.46
CA ALA A 7 23.44 -10.99 -1.04
C ALA A 7 23.34 -9.62 -0.34
N HIS A 8 24.23 -8.69 -0.68
CA HIS A 8 24.20 -7.33 -0.16
C HIS A 8 22.98 -6.55 -0.67
N ASP A 9 22.66 -6.68 -1.96
CA ASP A 9 21.47 -6.07 -2.56
C ASP A 9 20.17 -6.55 -1.91
N TYR A 10 20.05 -7.85 -1.61
CA TYR A 10 18.87 -8.39 -0.92
C TYR A 10 18.77 -7.95 0.55
N ALA A 11 19.89 -7.76 1.24
CA ALA A 11 19.90 -7.21 2.60
C ALA A 11 19.38 -5.76 2.61
N ILE A 12 19.84 -4.92 1.66
CA ILE A 12 19.35 -3.55 1.50
C ILE A 12 17.86 -3.54 1.15
N LEU A 13 17.43 -4.41 0.23
CA LEU A 13 16.03 -4.56 -0.17
C LEU A 13 15.14 -4.93 1.01
N ARG A 14 15.62 -5.83 1.88
CA ARG A 14 14.92 -6.27 3.09
C ARG A 14 14.77 -5.13 4.08
N LEU A 15 15.83 -4.34 4.30
CA LEU A 15 15.80 -3.17 5.18
C LEU A 15 14.80 -2.10 4.68
N LEU A 16 14.86 -1.80 3.38
CA LEU A 16 13.91 -0.86 2.75
C LEU A 16 12.47 -1.35 2.86
N PHE A 17 12.26 -2.65 2.62
CA PHE A 17 10.93 -3.24 2.70
C PHE A 17 10.37 -3.22 4.13
N LEU A 18 11.21 -3.50 5.12
CA LEU A 18 10.86 -3.34 6.55
C LEU A 18 10.44 -1.91 6.87
N ARG A 19 11.21 -0.92 6.42
CA ARG A 19 10.91 0.50 6.65
C ARG A 19 9.59 0.92 6.00
N GLU A 20 9.29 0.42 4.81
CA GLU A 20 8.01 0.66 4.13
C GLU A 20 6.83 0.06 4.90
N ILE A 21 6.95 -1.18 5.38
CA ILE A 21 5.92 -1.84 6.19
C ILE A 21 5.70 -1.09 7.49
N GLU A 22 6.76 -0.65 8.17
CA GLU A 22 6.66 0.15 9.40
C GLU A 22 5.96 1.49 9.15
N ALA A 23 6.29 2.18 8.05
CA ALA A 23 5.61 3.41 7.67
C ALA A 23 4.11 3.18 7.38
N GLU A 24 3.76 2.05 6.75
CA GLU A 24 2.39 1.62 6.51
C GLU A 24 1.66 1.35 7.84
N LEU A 25 2.26 0.55 8.74
CA LEU A 25 1.75 0.24 10.08
C LEU A 25 1.56 1.51 10.94
N LYS A 26 2.46 2.48 10.83
CA LYS A 26 2.36 3.77 11.53
C LYS A 26 1.11 4.55 11.12
N LYS A 27 0.63 4.43 9.87
CA LYS A 27 -0.64 5.04 9.44
C LYS A 27 -1.86 4.43 10.14
N PHE A 28 -1.78 3.16 10.53
CA PHE A 28 -2.81 2.48 11.31
C PHE A 28 -2.72 2.84 12.79
N SER A 29 -1.52 2.98 13.36
CA SER A 29 -1.32 3.37 14.77
C SER A 29 -1.96 4.71 15.16
N LYS A 30 -2.04 5.66 14.21
CA LYS A 30 -2.67 6.97 14.43
C LYS A 30 -4.20 6.91 14.47
N LYS A 31 -4.83 5.79 14.12
CA LYS A 31 -6.28 5.66 14.06
C LYS A 31 -6.79 4.85 15.24
N LYS A 32 -7.59 5.50 16.10
CA LYS A 32 -8.22 4.88 17.28
C LYS A 32 -9.19 3.75 16.92
N TYR A 33 -9.81 3.80 15.74
CA TYR A 33 -10.74 2.77 15.24
C TYR A 33 -10.39 2.35 13.82
N LEU A 34 -10.34 1.04 13.61
CA LEU A 34 -10.07 0.41 12.33
C LEU A 34 -11.26 -0.43 11.90
N ASN A 35 -11.62 -0.33 10.63
CA ASN A 35 -12.64 -1.19 10.02
C ASN A 35 -12.06 -2.60 9.83
N ALA A 36 -12.88 -3.66 9.92
CA ALA A 36 -12.47 -5.06 9.83
C ALA A 36 -11.56 -5.38 8.62
N LYS A 37 -11.83 -4.78 7.45
CA LYS A 37 -10.95 -4.91 6.26
C LYS A 37 -9.54 -4.33 6.50
N LYS A 38 -9.45 -3.20 7.20
CA LYS A 38 -8.17 -2.55 7.53
C LYS A 38 -7.42 -3.31 8.63
N GLN A 39 -8.15 -3.92 9.56
CA GLN A 39 -7.57 -4.74 10.62
C GLN A 39 -6.96 -6.03 10.05
N LYS A 40 -7.65 -6.73 9.15
CA LYS A 40 -7.08 -7.87 8.42
C LYS A 40 -5.80 -7.52 7.66
N TYR A 41 -5.79 -6.35 7.01
CA TYR A 41 -4.60 -5.87 6.30
C TYR A 41 -3.45 -5.54 7.27
N GLN A 42 -3.74 -4.92 8.42
CA GLN A 42 -2.74 -4.69 9.47
C GLN A 42 -2.15 -5.99 10.01
N ASP A 43 -2.97 -7.01 10.27
CA ASP A 43 -2.50 -8.32 10.74
C ASP A 43 -1.58 -9.00 9.70
N LEU A 44 -1.91 -8.88 8.42
CA LEU A 44 -1.05 -9.36 7.33
C LEU A 44 0.30 -8.63 7.33
N LEU A 45 0.31 -7.31 7.48
CA LEU A 45 1.55 -6.52 7.56
C LEU A 45 2.40 -6.89 8.79
N LEU A 46 1.78 -7.13 9.94
CA LEU A 46 2.49 -7.57 11.15
C LEU A 46 3.11 -8.97 10.98
N LYS A 47 2.40 -9.91 10.36
CA LYS A 47 2.95 -11.23 10.02
C LYS A 47 4.13 -11.10 9.06
N LEU A 48 3.98 -10.28 8.02
CA LEU A 48 5.02 -10.04 7.04
C LEU A 48 6.27 -9.39 7.66
N GLN A 49 6.09 -8.42 8.57
CA GLN A 49 7.18 -7.79 9.32
C GLN A 49 7.98 -8.83 10.12
N LYS A 50 7.29 -9.70 10.87
CA LYS A 50 7.94 -10.76 11.65
C LYS A 50 8.73 -11.73 10.75
N GLN A 51 8.14 -12.16 9.63
CA GLN A 51 8.79 -13.05 8.67
C GLN A 51 10.02 -12.40 8.00
N LEU A 52 9.98 -11.08 7.77
CA LEU A 52 11.13 -10.32 7.26
C LEU A 52 12.26 -10.20 8.29
N GLN A 53 11.94 -9.93 9.56
CA GLN A 53 12.91 -9.80 10.66
C GLN A 53 13.57 -11.14 11.01
N GLN A 54 12.82 -12.24 10.96
CA GLN A 54 13.32 -13.58 11.29
C GLN A 54 14.18 -14.21 10.17
N PHE A 55 14.50 -13.47 9.12
CA PHE A 55 15.22 -13.98 7.93
C PHE A 55 14.56 -15.21 7.25
N GLN A 56 13.33 -15.57 7.61
CA GLN A 56 12.64 -16.77 7.11
C GLN A 56 12.26 -16.66 5.64
N ILE A 57 12.15 -15.44 5.11
CA ILE A 57 11.83 -15.21 3.70
C ILE A 57 13.12 -15.35 2.88
N HIS A 58 13.12 -16.31 1.95
CA HIS A 58 14.21 -16.51 1.00
C HIS A 58 14.27 -15.34 0.00
N ASN A 59 15.43 -15.07 -0.59
CA ASN A 59 15.63 -13.86 -1.42
C ASN A 59 14.65 -13.74 -2.62
N ASN A 60 14.22 -14.87 -3.20
CA ASN A 60 13.21 -14.87 -4.26
C ASN A 60 11.83 -14.47 -3.74
N ASP A 61 11.45 -14.97 -2.55
CA ASP A 61 10.18 -14.63 -1.90
C ASP A 61 10.15 -13.17 -1.45
N LEU A 62 11.30 -12.57 -1.17
CA LEU A 62 11.41 -11.16 -0.81
C LEU A 62 10.88 -10.25 -1.93
N LYS A 63 11.27 -10.54 -3.18
CA LYS A 63 10.81 -9.77 -4.36
C LYS A 63 9.32 -10.00 -4.63
N ILE A 64 8.86 -11.23 -4.52
CA ILE A 64 7.45 -11.58 -4.73
C ILE A 64 6.57 -10.89 -3.68
N ASN A 65 6.97 -10.94 -2.42
CA ASN A 65 6.25 -10.27 -1.33
C ASN A 65 6.24 -8.75 -1.48
N LYS A 66 7.35 -8.15 -1.94
CA LYS A 66 7.40 -6.72 -2.25
C LYS A 66 6.43 -6.34 -3.38
N LEU A 67 6.41 -7.11 -4.46
CA LEU A 67 5.48 -6.90 -5.58
C LEU A 67 4.02 -7.03 -5.15
N ALA A 68 3.71 -8.05 -4.34
CA ALA A 68 2.36 -8.25 -3.80
C ALA A 68 1.93 -7.06 -2.91
N PHE A 69 2.83 -6.59 -2.05
CA PHE A 69 2.59 -5.41 -1.21
C PHE A 69 2.33 -4.15 -2.05
N ASP A 70 3.18 -3.86 -3.05
CA ASP A 70 3.02 -2.71 -3.93
C ASP A 70 1.71 -2.76 -4.72
N LYS A 71 1.31 -3.95 -5.19
CA LYS A 71 0.03 -4.14 -5.88
C LYS A 71 -1.16 -3.78 -4.98
N ILE A 72 -1.20 -4.32 -3.75
CA ILE A 72 -2.27 -4.04 -2.79
C ILE A 72 -2.32 -2.55 -2.45
N LYS A 73 -1.16 -1.93 -2.24
CA LYS A 73 -1.04 -0.50 -1.95
C LYS A 73 -1.58 0.36 -3.10
N ARG A 74 -1.22 0.03 -4.35
CA ARG A 74 -1.72 0.72 -5.55
C ARG A 74 -3.23 0.55 -5.71
N GLU A 75 -3.77 -0.64 -5.50
CA GLU A 75 -5.22 -0.88 -5.59
C GLU A 75 -6.01 0.00 -4.61
N GLN A 76 -5.52 0.17 -3.38
CA GLN A 76 -6.16 1.07 -2.41
C GLN A 76 -6.11 2.53 -2.84
N ILE A 77 -5.00 2.98 -3.44
CA ILE A 77 -4.86 4.36 -3.95
C ILE A 77 -5.78 4.58 -5.16
N ILE A 78 -5.77 3.65 -6.12
CA ILE A 78 -6.59 3.71 -7.33
C ILE A 78 -8.08 3.71 -6.96
N SER A 79 -8.49 2.88 -6.00
CA SER A 79 -9.87 2.85 -5.53
C SER A 79 -10.32 4.21 -4.99
N LYS A 80 -9.49 4.87 -4.17
CA LYS A 80 -9.79 6.23 -3.69
C LYS A 80 -9.85 7.24 -4.83
N LEU A 81 -8.90 7.19 -5.76
CA LEU A 81 -8.84 8.11 -6.88
C LEU A 81 -10.07 7.99 -7.80
N LYS A 82 -10.55 6.76 -8.04
CA LYS A 82 -11.80 6.51 -8.77
C LYS A 82 -12.99 7.21 -8.10
N TRP A 83 -13.12 7.10 -6.78
CA TRP A 83 -14.20 7.78 -6.05
C TRP A 83 -14.11 9.31 -6.12
N TYR A 84 -12.90 9.87 -6.05
CA TYR A 84 -12.71 11.32 -6.25
C TYR A 84 -13.08 11.77 -7.66
N PHE A 85 -12.71 11.01 -8.68
CA PHE A 85 -13.06 11.32 -10.07
C PHE A 85 -14.58 11.27 -10.28
N ILE A 86 -15.25 10.23 -9.77
CA ILE A 86 -16.71 10.08 -9.83
C ILE A 86 -17.41 11.25 -9.12
N ALA A 87 -16.95 11.61 -7.92
CA ALA A 87 -17.52 12.74 -7.18
C ALA A 87 -17.32 14.07 -7.92
N GLY A 88 -16.13 14.30 -8.48
CA GLY A 88 -15.84 15.49 -9.28
C GLY A 88 -16.71 15.60 -10.53
N LEU A 89 -16.90 14.48 -11.24
CA LEU A 89 -17.77 14.42 -12.41
C LEU A 89 -19.23 14.76 -12.06
N LEU A 90 -19.72 14.27 -10.92
CA LEU A 90 -21.08 14.50 -10.47
C LEU A 90 -21.34 15.98 -10.14
N VAL A 91 -20.39 16.64 -9.46
CA VAL A 91 -20.44 18.08 -9.20
C VAL A 91 -20.39 18.88 -10.50
N PHE A 92 -19.54 18.48 -11.45
CA PHE A 92 -19.45 19.15 -12.75
C PHE A 92 -20.77 19.09 -13.54
N LEU A 93 -21.41 17.92 -13.60
CA LEU A 93 -22.73 17.76 -14.23
C LEU A 93 -23.81 18.62 -13.57
N LEU A 94 -23.82 18.71 -12.24
CA LEU A 94 -24.73 19.59 -11.50
C LEU A 94 -24.51 21.06 -11.86
N THR A 95 -23.25 21.52 -11.94
CA THR A 95 -22.95 22.90 -12.30
C THR A 95 -23.40 23.24 -13.73
N ILE A 96 -23.20 22.32 -14.69
CA ILE A 96 -23.69 22.51 -16.07
C ILE A 96 -25.22 22.59 -16.09
N GLY A 97 -25.91 21.70 -15.38
CA GLY A 97 -27.37 21.70 -15.31
C GLY A 97 -27.94 23.02 -14.76
N ILE A 98 -27.31 23.58 -13.73
CA ILE A 98 -27.68 24.88 -13.16
C ILE A 98 -27.47 26.01 -14.18
N VAL A 99 -26.33 26.01 -14.89
CA VAL A 99 -26.05 27.03 -15.91
C VAL A 99 -27.07 26.97 -17.05
N ILE A 100 -27.43 25.78 -17.53
CA ILE A 100 -28.46 25.60 -18.57
C ILE A 100 -29.83 26.06 -18.09
N TYR A 101 -30.18 25.83 -16.82
CA TYR A 101 -31.46 26.28 -16.27
C TYR A 101 -31.57 27.81 -16.12
N LEU A 102 -30.45 28.47 -15.85
CA LEU A 102 -30.37 29.92 -15.65
C LEU A 102 -30.31 30.72 -16.97
N VAL A 103 -29.90 30.09 -18.06
CA VAL A 103 -29.84 30.66 -19.43
C VAL A 103 -31.18 30.48 -20.12
#